data_AF-A0A534P3T1-F1
#
_entry.id   AF-A0A534P3T1-F1
#
_cell.length_a   1.000
_cell.length_b   1.000
_cell.length_c   1.000
_cell.angle_alpha   90.00
_cell.angle_beta   90.00
_cell.angle_gamma   90.00
#
_symmetry.space_group_name_H-M   'P 1'
#
loop_
_entity.id
_entity.type
_entity.pdbx_description
1 polymer ?
#
loop_
_entity_poly.entity_id
_entity_poly.type
_entity_poly.pdbx_seq_one_letter_code
_entity_poly.pdbx_strand_id
1 'polypeptide(L)' 'MTRVLYPAIDLLAGRAVRLRQGERQSARVYSDDPPAQARAFVANGARYLHVVDLDAAFGEKRQTALIERIA' A
#
# COMPACT_ATOMS: atom_id res chain seq x y z
N MET A 1 -13.86 -24.31 4.56
CA MET A 1 -13.32 -23.28 3.65
C MET A 1 -12.73 -22.16 4.48
N THR A 2 -11.43 -21.90 4.36
CA THR A 2 -10.76 -20.84 5.13
C THR A 2 -10.72 -19.56 4.29
N ARG A 3 -11.21 -18.44 4.84
CA ARG A 3 -11.11 -17.13 4.18
C ARG A 3 -9.71 -16.56 4.41
N VAL A 4 -9.07 -16.04 3.35
CA VAL A 4 -7.78 -15.34 3.43
C VAL A 4 -8.05 -13.84 3.43
N LEU A 5 -7.42 -13.11 4.34
CA LEU A 5 -7.47 -11.64 4.40
C LEU A 5 -6.18 -11.07 3.80
N TYR A 6 -6.32 -10.02 2.99
CA TYR A 6 -5.23 -9.31 2.34
C TYR A 6 -5.24 -7.86 2.80
N PRO A 7 -4.49 -7.49 3.85
CA PRO A 7 -4.31 -6.07 4.20
C PRO A 7 -3.76 -5.28 3.01
N ALA A 8 -4.34 -4.11 2.78
CA ALA A 8 -4.01 -3.27 1.62
C ALA A 8 -3.04 -2.14 1.99
N ILE A 9 -2.06 -1.90 1.11
CA ILE A 9 -1.17 -0.74 1.14
C ILE A 9 -1.25 -0.07 -0.23
N ASP A 10 -1.93 1.08 -0.29
CA ASP A 10 -1.98 1.90 -1.49
C ASP A 10 -0.85 2.94 -1.41
N LEU A 11 0.04 2.96 -2.41
CA LEU A 11 1.22 3.82 -2.46
C LEU A 11 0.96 5.06 -3.31
N LEU A 12 1.09 6.25 -2.73
CA LEU A 12 0.99 7.52 -3.44
C LEU A 12 2.09 8.46 -2.98
N ALA A 13 2.90 8.96 -3.90
CA ALA A 13 4.04 9.83 -3.63
C ALA A 13 4.93 9.31 -2.48
N GLY A 14 5.29 8.02 -2.53
CA GLY A 14 6.16 7.37 -1.55
C GLY A 14 5.52 6.96 -0.22
N ARG A 15 4.22 7.20 -0.02
CA ARG A 15 3.53 7.02 1.26
C ARG A 15 2.38 6.03 1.17
N ALA A 16 2.00 5.43 2.30
CA ALA A 16 0.82 4.58 2.39
C ALA A 16 -0.42 5.43 2.65
N VAL A 17 -1.39 5.38 1.74
CA VAL A 17 -2.59 6.23 1.77
C VAL A 17 -3.87 5.42 1.66
N ARG A 18 -5.01 6.10 1.80
CA ARG A 18 -6.31 5.64 1.31
C ARG A 18 -6.98 6.76 0.55
N LEU A 19 -7.61 6.41 -0.58
CA LEU A 19 -8.49 7.31 -1.32
C LEU A 19 -9.96 7.01 -0.98
N ARG A 20 -10.78 8.05 -0.89
CA ARG A 20 -12.24 7.92 -0.92
C ARG A 20 -12.68 7.77 -2.38
N GLN A 21 -13.30 6.64 -2.72
CA GLN A 21 -13.83 6.37 -4.06
C GLN A 21 -12.81 6.55 -5.20
N GLY A 22 -11.52 6.36 -4.93
CA GLY A 22 -10.45 6.51 -5.93
C GLY A 22 -10.07 7.98 -6.24
N GLU A 23 -10.65 8.96 -5.57
CA GLU A 23 -10.32 10.36 -5.80
C GLU A 23 -8.96 10.72 -5.21
N ARG A 24 -7.97 11.04 -6.05
CA ARG A 24 -6.60 11.34 -5.62
C ARG A 24 -6.51 12.47 -4.59
N GLN A 25 -7.31 13.52 -4.77
CA GLN A 25 -7.40 14.68 -3.86
C GLN A 25 -7.92 14.33 -2.45
N SER A 26 -8.57 13.18 -2.29
CA SER A 26 -9.08 12.71 -1.01
C SER A 26 -8.08 11.90 -0.20
N ALA A 27 -6.82 11.82 -0.67
CA ALA A 27 -5.80 11.00 -0.05
C ALA A 27 -5.61 11.33 1.43
N ARG A 28 -5.82 10.32 2.27
CA ARG A 28 -5.43 10.33 3.67
C ARG A 28 -4.17 9.50 3.84
N VAL A 29 -3.13 10.09 4.41
CA VAL A 29 -1.88 9.38 4.76
C VAL A 29 -2.10 8.57 6.04
N TYR A 30 -1.68 7.31 6.01
CA TYR A 30 -1.68 6.40 7.16
C TYR A 30 -0.27 6.10 7.66
N SER A 31 0.72 6.10 6.77
CA SER A 31 2.14 5.93 7.13
C SER A 31 3.04 6.57 6.09
N ASP A 32 4.11 7.21 6.56
CA ASP A 32 5.21 7.69 5.72
C ASP A 32 6.28 6.62 5.46
N ASP A 33 6.16 5.43 6.10
CA ASP A 33 7.02 4.26 5.89
C ASP A 33 6.16 3.02 5.51
N PRO A 34 5.87 2.81 4.22
CA PRO A 34 5.11 1.65 3.76
C PRO A 34 5.77 0.29 4.08
N PRO A 35 7.11 0.11 3.97
CA PRO A 35 7.78 -1.07 4.50
C PRO A 35 7.51 -1.34 5.99
N ALA A 36 7.49 -0.32 6.85
CA ALA A 36 7.12 -0.51 8.26
C ALA A 36 5.67 -0.95 8.42
N GLN A 37 4.74 -0.38 7.65
CA GLN A 37 3.34 -0.80 7.65
C GLN A 37 3.18 -2.27 7.23
N ALA A 38 3.93 -2.71 6.22
CA ALA A 38 3.96 -4.09 5.78
C ALA A 38 4.46 -5.04 6.88
N ARG A 39 5.58 -4.69 7.53
CA ARG A 39 6.11 -5.44 8.68
C ARG A 39 5.10 -5.54 9.81
N ALA A 40 4.35 -4.46 10.09
CA ALA A 40 3.30 -4.46 11.10
C ALA A 40 2.16 -5.43 10.74
N PHE A 41 1.72 -5.48 9.48
CA PHE A 41 0.71 -6.46 9.06
C PHE A 41 1.20 -7.90 9.19
N VAL A 42 2.45 -8.18 8.79
CA VAL A 42 3.07 -9.50 8.97
C VAL A 42 3.14 -9.88 10.46
N ALA A 43 3.56 -8.94 11.33
CA ALA A 43 3.59 -9.16 12.77
C ALA A 43 2.21 -9.45 13.38
N ASN A 44 1.13 -8.96 12.75
CA ASN A 44 -0.26 -9.25 13.13
C ASN A 44 -0.83 -10.51 12.44
N GLY A 45 0.00 -11.32 11.78
CA GLY A 45 -0.38 -12.61 11.22
C GLY A 45 -0.81 -12.59 9.75
N ALA A 46 -0.66 -11.47 9.05
CA ALA A 46 -0.92 -11.42 7.61
C ALA A 46 0.10 -12.29 6.85
N ARG A 47 -0.39 -13.19 6.01
CA ARG A 47 0.44 -14.02 5.11
C ARG A 47 0.61 -13.44 3.72
N TYR A 48 -0.27 -12.51 3.36
CA TYR A 48 -0.31 -11.88 2.06
C TYR A 48 -0.60 -10.39 2.25
N LEU A 49 -0.08 -9.58 1.34
CA LEU A 49 -0.37 -8.15 1.25
C LEU A 49 -0.94 -7.85 -0.14
N HIS A 50 -1.89 -6.93 -0.21
CA HIS A 50 -2.35 -6.34 -1.47
C HIS A 50 -1.72 -4.96 -1.60
N VAL A 51 -0.76 -4.79 -2.50
CA VAL A 51 -0.04 -3.54 -2.68
C VAL A 51 -0.41 -2.92 -4.02
N VAL A 52 -0.81 -1.65 -4.01
CA VAL A 52 -1.20 -0.90 -5.21
C VAL A 52 -0.30 0.31 -5.36
N ASP A 53 0.36 0.45 -6.52
CA ASP A 53 1.08 1.67 -6.88
C ASP A 53 0.11 2.66 -7.55
N LEU A 54 -0.39 3.62 -6.77
CA LEU A 54 -1.34 4.60 -7.28
C LEU A 54 -0.68 5.62 -8.21
N ASP A 55 0.59 5.97 -7.98
CA ASP A 55 1.32 6.86 -8.91
C ASP A 55 1.34 6.22 -10.31
N ALA A 56 1.73 4.94 -10.41
CA ALA A 56 1.66 4.20 -11.67
C ALA A 56 0.24 4.06 -12.23
N ALA A 57 -0.77 3.81 -11.37
CA ALA A 57 -2.16 3.69 -11.79
C ALA A 57 -2.73 5.01 -12.35
N PHE A 58 -2.24 6.16 -11.87
CA PHE A 58 -2.57 7.48 -12.40
C PHE A 58 -1.69 7.92 -13.58
N GLY A 59 -0.80 7.04 -14.07
CA GLY A 59 0.06 7.32 -15.23
C GLY A 59 1.38 8.01 -14.90
N GLU A 60 1.75 8.08 -13.62
CA GLU A 60 3.03 8.61 -13.17
C GLU A 60 4.12 7.51 -13.08
N LYS A 61 5.31 7.91 -12.65
CA LYS A 61 6.46 7.00 -12.55
C LYS A 61 6.18 5.90 -11.52
N ARG A 62 6.45 4.65 -11.93
CA ARG A 62 6.38 3.47 -11.05
C ARG A 62 7.32 3.61 -9.85
N GLN A 63 6.83 3.18 -8.70
CA GLN A 63 7.54 3.18 -7.42
C GLN A 63 8.25 1.84 -7.16
N THR A 64 8.87 1.23 -8.17
CA THR A 64 9.45 -0.13 -8.10
C THR A 64 10.41 -0.32 -6.93
N ALA A 65 11.34 0.62 -6.70
CA ALA A 65 12.30 0.55 -5.60
C ALA A 65 11.63 0.58 -4.21
N LEU A 66 10.46 1.24 -4.08
CA LEU A 66 9.70 1.22 -2.84
C LEU A 66 8.96 -0.11 -2.66
N ILE A 67 8.40 -0.66 -3.73
CA ILE A 67 7.72 -1.96 -3.73
C ILE A 67 8.70 -3.08 -3.36
N GLU A 68 9.93 -3.05 -3.87
CA GLU A 68 10.99 -4.00 -3.52
C GLU A 68 11.37 -3.96 -2.02
N ARG A 69 11.18 -2.83 -1.34
CA ARG A 69 11.42 -2.71 0.11
C ARG A 69 10.26 -3.24 0.96
N ILE A 70 9.09 -3.46 0.35
CA ILE A 70 7.90 -4.03 1.00
C ILE A 70 7.90 -5.56 0.90
N ALA A 71 8.42 -6.09 -0.22
CA ALA A 71 8.49 -7.51 -0.54
C ALA A 71 9.55 -8.27 0.28
#